data_AF-A0A2H0LTI8-F1
#
_entry.id   AF-A0A2H0LTI8-F1
#
_cell.length_a   1.000
_cell.length_b   1.000
_cell.length_c   1.000
_cell.angle_alpha   90.00
_cell.angle_beta   90.00
_cell.angle_gamma   90.00
#
_symmetry.space_group_name_H-M   'P 1'
#
loop_
_entity.id
_entity.type
_entity.pdbx_description
1 polymer ?
#
loop_
_entity_poly.entity_id
_entity_poly.type
_entity_poly.pdbx_seq_one_letter_code
_entity_poly.pdbx_strand_id
1 'polypeptide(L)'
;MRRREKIGDKEVLLADLIVSYKVFREQFTSRVTLDPEAGLIDVGYVQGPFSYLHNKWQFESLPEGGCRIHFFIDFEFRSATLQKMMGAV
;
A
#
# COMPACT_ATOMS: atom_id res chain seq x y z
N MET A 1 -11.14 -10.84 -11.81
CA MET A 1 -11.21 -9.44 -12.25
C MET A 1 -11.59 -8.60 -11.04
N ARG A 2 -10.63 -7.97 -10.36
CA ARG A 2 -10.94 -7.23 -9.13
C ARG A 2 -11.54 -5.86 -9.48
N ARG A 3 -12.58 -5.51 -8.73
CA ARG A 3 -13.47 -4.37 -8.97
C ARG A 3 -12.68 -3.05 -8.95
N ARG A 4 -12.88 -2.24 -9.99
CA ARG A 4 -12.48 -0.83 -10.07
C ARG A 4 -13.77 -0.01 -10.09
N GLU A 5 -13.83 1.03 -9.29
CA GLU A 5 -14.99 1.90 -9.14
C GLU A 5 -14.52 3.35 -9.09
N LYS A 6 -15.22 4.22 -9.80
CA LYS A 6 -14.97 5.67 -9.76
C LYS A 6 -15.93 6.30 -8.77
N ILE A 7 -15.40 7.03 -7.78
CA ILE A 7 -16.18 7.72 -6.75
C ILE A 7 -15.82 9.21 -6.82
N GLY A 8 -16.69 10.00 -7.45
CA GLY A 8 -16.36 11.39 -7.81
C GLY A 8 -15.16 11.42 -8.76
N ASP A 9 -14.13 12.19 -8.39
CA ASP A 9 -12.87 12.29 -9.14
C ASP A 9 -11.80 11.29 -8.69
N LYS A 10 -12.12 10.44 -7.69
CA LYS A 10 -11.23 9.39 -7.20
C LYS A 10 -11.53 8.06 -7.87
N GLU A 11 -10.50 7.22 -7.97
CA GLU A 11 -10.64 5.84 -8.40
C GLU A 11 -10.30 4.90 -7.25
N VAL A 12 -11.17 3.93 -6.97
CA VAL A 12 -10.96 2.91 -5.95
C VAL A 12 -10.86 1.54 -6.62
N LEU A 13 -9.81 0.79 -6.32
CA LEU A 13 -9.64 -0.58 -6.80
C LEU A 13 -9.24 -1.53 -5.68
N LEU A 14 -9.61 -2.79 -5.83
CA LEU A 14 -9.07 -3.88 -5.02
C LEU A 14 -7.87 -4.50 -5.75
N ALA A 15 -6.72 -4.55 -5.08
CA ALA A 15 -5.48 -5.07 -5.65
C ALA A 15 -4.91 -6.20 -4.79
N ASP A 16 -4.45 -7.27 -5.43
CA ASP A 16 -3.59 -8.27 -4.79
C ASP A 16 -2.16 -7.78 -4.84
N LEU A 17 -1.49 -7.77 -3.69
CA LEU A 17 -0.08 -7.46 -3.55
C LEU A 17 0.61 -8.70 -3.00
N ILE A 18 1.80 -9.00 -3.54
CA ILE A 18 2.65 -10.07 -3.04
C ILE A 18 3.89 -9.42 -2.45
N VAL A 19 4.13 -9.66 -1.16
CA VAL A 19 5.39 -9.29 -0.50
C VAL A 19 6.27 -10.52 -0.41
N SER A 20 7.52 -10.39 -0.83
CA SER A 20 8.52 -11.46 -0.71
C SER A 20 9.77 -10.92 0.00
N TYR A 21 10.16 -11.57 1.10
CA TYR A 21 11.37 -11.24 1.85
C TYR A 21 12.03 -12.53 2.37
N LYS A 22 13.28 -12.79 1.97
CA LYS A 22 13.98 -14.06 2.23
C LYS A 22 13.11 -15.27 1.82
N VAL A 23 12.76 -16.14 2.77
CA VAL A 23 11.91 -17.34 2.55
C VAL A 23 10.41 -17.05 2.65
N PHE A 24 10.05 -15.83 3.07
CA PHE A 24 8.67 -15.43 3.29
C PHE A 24 8.07 -14.87 2.01
N ARG A 25 6.92 -15.41 1.61
CA ARG A 25 6.13 -14.92 0.49
C ARG A 25 4.67 -14.95 0.90
N GLU A 26 4.07 -13.77 1.01
CA GLU A 26 2.66 -13.65 1.36
C GLU A 26 1.92 -12.79 0.35
N GLN A 27 0.65 -13.13 0.16
CA GLN A 27 -0.28 -12.37 -0.64
C GLN A 27 -1.29 -11.70 0.28
N PHE A 28 -1.56 -10.43 0.00
CA PHE A 28 -2.61 -9.68 0.69
C PHE A 28 -3.42 -8.86 -0.30
N THR A 29 -4.69 -8.69 0.03
CA THR A 29 -5.63 -7.83 -0.69
C THR A 29 -5.67 -6.47 -0.04
N SER A 30 -5.52 -5.44 -0.86
CA SER A 30 -5.62 -4.04 -0.47
C SER A 30 -6.75 -3.34 -1.19
N ARG A 31 -7.24 -2.25 -0.59
CA ARG A 31 -8.06 -1.24 -1.24
C ARG A 31 -7.15 -0.07 -1.56
N VAL A 32 -6.99 0.21 -2.84
CA VAL A 32 -6.17 1.32 -3.33
C VAL A 32 -7.11 2.43 -3.77
N THR A 33 -6.93 3.62 -3.23
CA THR A 33 -7.62 4.84 -3.63
C THR A 33 -6.64 5.77 -4.32
N LEU A 34 -6.93 6.08 -5.57
CA LEU A 34 -6.20 7.03 -6.39
C LEU A 34 -6.93 8.37 -6.33
N ASP A 35 -6.21 9.41 -5.93
CA ASP A 35 -6.69 10.79 -5.86
C ASP A 35 -5.74 11.68 -6.67
N PRO A 36 -6.00 11.83 -7.98
CA PRO A 36 -5.13 12.60 -8.86
C PRO A 36 -5.06 14.09 -8.51
N GLU A 37 -6.16 14.68 -8.03
CA GLU A 37 -6.19 16.09 -7.64
C GLU A 37 -5.28 16.36 -6.44
N ALA A 38 -5.34 15.47 -5.44
CA ALA A 38 -4.45 15.57 -4.29
C ALA A 38 -3.03 15.05 -4.58
N GLY A 39 -2.78 14.42 -5.73
CA GLY A 39 -1.51 13.74 -6.00
C GLY A 39 -1.23 12.61 -5.01
N LEU A 40 -2.26 11.85 -4.64
CA LEU A 40 -2.21 10.89 -3.53
C LEU A 40 -2.65 9.49 -3.98
N ILE A 41 -1.92 8.47 -3.52
CA ILE A 41 -2.36 7.08 -3.52
C ILE A 41 -2.42 6.61 -2.07
N ASP A 42 -3.61 6.23 -1.63
CA ASP A 42 -3.85 5.68 -0.30
C ASP A 42 -4.16 4.19 -0.42
N VAL A 43 -3.39 3.37 0.29
CA VAL A 43 -3.47 1.91 0.24
C VAL A 43 -3.85 1.41 1.63
N GLY A 44 -5.09 0.96 1.74
CA GLY A 44 -5.63 0.34 2.94
C GLY A 44 -5.61 -1.18 2.88
N TYR A 45 -5.40 -1.80 4.03
CA TYR A 45 -5.53 -3.25 4.20
C TYR A 45 -6.99 -3.73 4.07
N VAL A 46 -7.19 -4.87 3.38
CA VAL A 46 -8.50 -5.55 3.29
C VAL A 46 -8.40 -6.96 3.87
N GLN A 47 -7.44 -7.77 3.42
CA GLN A 47 -7.30 -9.17 3.85
C GLN A 47 -5.87 -9.67 3.64
N GLY A 48 -5.35 -10.53 4.51
CA GLY A 48 -3.99 -11.07 4.44
C GLY A 48 -3.39 -11.38 5.82
N PRO A 49 -2.06 -11.50 5.92
CA PRO A 49 -1.35 -11.87 7.15
C PRO A 49 -1.15 -10.68 8.11
N PHE A 50 -1.53 -9.48 7.71
CA PHE A 50 -1.33 -8.26 8.48
C PHE A 50 -2.47 -8.02 9.50
N SER A 51 -2.11 -7.54 10.69
CA SER A 51 -3.04 -6.93 11.65
C SER A 51 -3.56 -5.64 11.05
N TYR A 52 -2.63 -4.80 10.57
CA TYR A 52 -2.88 -3.59 9.82
C TYR A 52 -1.77 -3.35 8.79
N LEU A 53 -2.12 -2.63 7.73
CA LEU A 53 -1.17 -2.07 6.79
C LEU A 53 -1.75 -0.75 6.28
N HIS A 54 -0.97 0.31 6.42
CA HIS A 54 -1.24 1.62 5.87
C HIS A 54 -0.05 2.00 5.00
N ASN A 55 -0.31 2.17 3.71
CA ASN A 55 0.69 2.66 2.79
C ASN A 55 0.17 3.88 2.05
N LYS A 56 0.99 4.92 1.98
CA LYS A 56 0.64 6.20 1.36
C LYS A 56 1.77 6.65 0.44
N TRP A 57 1.39 7.04 -0.76
CA TRP A 57 2.28 7.68 -1.72
C TRP A 57 1.73 9.06 -2.03
N GLN A 58 2.55 10.08 -1.82
CA GLN A 58 2.22 11.45 -2.18
C GLN A 58 3.22 11.92 -3.24
N PHE A 59 2.68 12.49 -4.31
CA PHE A 59 3.43 13.00 -5.45
C PHE A 59 3.42 14.53 -5.36
N GLU A 60 4.61 15.11 -5.26
CA GLU A 60 4.83 16.55 -5.20
C GLU A 60 5.61 16.98 -6.45
N SER A 61 4.97 17.73 -7.34
CA SER A 61 5.62 18.31 -8.52
C SER A 61 6.66 19.34 -8.10
N LEU A 62 7.85 19.30 -8.71
CA LEU A 62 8.93 20.25 -8.40
C LEU A 62 8.98 21.39 -9.42
N PRO A 63 9.35 22.63 -9.00
CA PRO A 63 9.36 23.81 -9.88
C PRO A 63 10.26 23.68 -11.11
N GLU A 64 11.39 22.95 -10.99
CA GLU A 64 12.38 22.75 -12.05
C GLU A 64 12.02 21.56 -12.97
N GLY A 65 10.82 21.00 -12.79
CA GLY A 65 10.43 19.73 -13.38
C GLY A 65 10.77 18.53 -12.50
N GLY A 66 10.17 17.39 -12.82
CA GLY A 66 10.27 16.18 -11.99
C GLY A 66 9.24 16.14 -10.86
N CYS A 67 9.32 15.08 -10.06
CA CYS A 67 8.36 14.79 -8.99
C CYS A 67 9.11 14.20 -7.79
N ARG A 68 8.84 14.74 -6.60
CA ARG A 68 9.23 14.13 -5.33
C ARG A 68 8.14 13.18 -4.88
N ILE A 69 8.54 11.95 -4.55
CA ILE A 69 7.65 10.93 -4.02
C ILE A 69 7.86 10.86 -2.51
N HIS A 70 6.83 11.18 -1.73
CA HIS A 70 6.80 10.88 -0.30
C HIS A 70 6.17 9.51 -0.13
N PHE A 71 6.97 8.56 0.35
CA PHE A 71 6.54 7.20 0.60
C PHE A 71 6.45 6.96 2.11
N PHE A 72 5.26 6.55 2.56
CA PHE A 72 5.02 6.15 3.94
C PHE A 72 4.44 4.75 3.96
N ILE A 73 4.96 3.90 4.85
CA ILE A 73 4.41 2.57 5.09
C ILE A 73 4.54 2.23 6.56
N ASP A 74 3.44 1.77 7.14
CA ASP A 74 3.35 1.26 8.50
C ASP A 74 2.50 -0.02 8.48
N PHE A 75 2.98 -1.07 9.13
CA PHE A 75 2.32 -2.37 9.11
C PHE A 75 2.68 -3.21 10.34
N GLU A 76 1.79 -4.15 10.65
CA GLU A 76 2.02 -5.17 11.67
C GLU A 76 1.47 -6.52 11.19
N PHE A 77 2.18 -7.62 11.45
CA PHE A 77 1.67 -8.96 11.23
C PHE A 77 0.85 -9.48 12.42
N ARG A 78 -0.18 -10.27 12.13
CA ARG A 78 -0.97 -10.95 13.17
C ARG A 78 -0.19 -12.00 13.95
N SER A 79 0.88 -12.54 13.36
CA SER A 79 1.67 -13.62 13.94
C SER A 79 2.99 -13.11 14.50
N ALA A 80 3.22 -13.34 15.79
CA ALA A 80 4.50 -13.03 16.45
C ALA A 80 5.68 -13.76 15.81
N THR A 81 5.46 -14.94 15.23
CA THR A 81 6.49 -15.67 14.47
C THR A 81 6.87 -14.93 13.20
N LEU A 82 5.88 -14.37 12.48
CA LEU A 82 6.12 -13.58 11.28
C LEU A 82 6.82 -12.26 11.60
N GLN A 83 6.42 -11.58 12.68
CA GLN A 83 7.08 -10.36 13.16
C GLN A 83 8.58 -10.62 13.45
N LYS A 84 8.90 -11.71 14.15
CA LYS A 84 10.29 -12.08 14.48
C LYS A 84 11.16 -12.36 13.26
N MET A 85 10.60 -12.90 12.18
CA MET A 85 11.35 -13.18 10.94
C MET A 85 11.73 -11.91 10.17
N MET A 86 10.95 -10.83 10.32
CA MET A 86 11.22 -9.54 9.67
C MET A 86 12.07 -8.59 10.52
N GLY A 87 12.03 -8.69 11.86
CA GLY A 87 12.80 -7.85 12.78
C GLY A 87 14.31 -8.18 12.91
N ALA A 88 14.86 -9.01 12.02
CA ALA A 88 16.30 -9.31 11.97
C ALA A 88 17.05 -8.33 11.05
N VAL A 89 16.83 -7.03 11.27
CA VAL A 89 17.59 -5.92 10.67
C VAL A 89 18.13 -5.05 11.79
#